data_AF-A0A1Y2U9Z4-F1
#
_entry.id   AF-A0A1Y2U9Z4-F1
#
_cell.length_a   1.000
_cell.length_b   1.000
_cell.length_c   1.000
_cell.angle_alpha   90.00
_cell.angle_beta   90.00
_cell.angle_gamma   90.00
#
_symmetry.space_group_name_H-M   'P 1'
#
loop_
_entity.id
_entity.type
_entity.pdbx_description
1 polymer ?
#
loop_
_entity_poly.entity_id
_entity_poly.type
_entity_poly.pdbx_seq_one_letter_code
_entity_poly.pdbx_strand_id
1 'polypeptide(L)'
;MSAIFTELEREAARVTEGMNRLMATVEDEHMADYAREKIIYFGHVADGVKALRNSLQSKLTEQENTSSQLAETQESLNPKLVKDQKELQQEKGNDDKQSRTEMAEALGKLQLRADSSLEHLVEAGKLLKEELARKTEEINGLKEELQRSRDAAEESRKTEMENIAAVSTLEGRLSEANSNAAVAEEQANVKLNNVQSLLDDARLTIASYKEVLGKRDDENVVLQSGIENRDNQISGLQSQVADRDVRIAGLNSNVKNITRRLQNAEVKLRHEETEARKMKNEKEEADKKIQSKENDLQQVRSLLTSSEARVKSLEDDVEKLKRDVDEKTQEVVNKSKENDLNSQNWAKAQQKLTDEVAKLKRESENMSLLLRPPQKRPRSSDEESAENAVRDAWAWEVYGVAKYVLNHRPVIAEGSSLTRGEAATAMFTAVMNERSRSLLAMFLDEGYADRWYCFEELAKSGYSYQLAFIREDGTCRIHEKCLQVQRGSREDGPNSFVCRMGGETA
;
A
#
# COMPACT_ATOMS: atom_id res chain seq x y z
N MET A 1 -24.76 -94.28 -60.21
CA MET A 1 -25.25 -92.95 -59.76
C MET A 1 -25.75 -92.93 -58.31
N SER A 2 -26.61 -93.85 -57.84
CA SER A 2 -27.17 -93.82 -56.46
C SER A 2 -26.13 -93.57 -55.34
N ALA A 3 -24.97 -94.22 -55.38
CA ALA A 3 -23.87 -94.03 -54.41
C ALA A 3 -23.27 -92.60 -54.41
N ILE A 4 -23.27 -91.89 -55.55
CA ILE A 4 -22.74 -90.52 -55.65
C ILE A 4 -23.73 -89.53 -55.01
N PHE A 5 -25.03 -89.75 -55.20
CA PHE A 5 -26.06 -88.93 -54.58
C PHE A 5 -26.12 -89.05 -53.06
N THR A 6 -25.81 -90.22 -52.50
CA THR A 6 -25.75 -90.44 -51.05
C THR A 6 -24.48 -89.86 -50.40
N GLU A 7 -23.37 -89.75 -51.14
CA GLU A 7 -22.18 -89.03 -50.66
C GLU A 7 -22.41 -87.51 -50.63
N LEU A 8 -23.05 -86.96 -51.66
CA LEU A 8 -23.45 -85.55 -51.75
C LEU A 8 -24.41 -85.13 -50.61
N GLU A 9 -25.34 -85.99 -50.22
CA GLU A 9 -26.20 -85.74 -49.04
C GLU A 9 -25.41 -85.71 -47.73
N ARG A 10 -24.40 -86.58 -47.60
CA ARG A 10 -23.57 -86.64 -46.40
C ARG A 10 -22.68 -85.41 -46.26
N GLU A 11 -22.12 -84.90 -47.35
CA GLU A 11 -21.39 -83.64 -47.38
C GLU A 11 -22.30 -82.44 -47.09
N ALA A 12 -23.49 -82.36 -47.71
CA ALA A 12 -24.45 -81.28 -47.42
C ALA A 12 -24.88 -81.24 -45.94
N ALA A 13 -25.07 -82.41 -45.32
CA ALA A 13 -25.36 -82.52 -43.89
C ALA A 13 -24.18 -82.03 -43.02
N ARG A 14 -22.93 -82.42 -43.36
CA ARG A 14 -21.71 -81.96 -42.65
C ARG A 14 -21.54 -80.44 -42.71
N VAL A 15 -21.73 -79.85 -43.89
CA VAL A 15 -21.64 -78.38 -44.08
C VAL A 15 -22.69 -77.67 -43.21
N THR A 16 -23.93 -78.17 -43.22
CA THR A 16 -25.02 -77.63 -42.38
C THR A 16 -24.70 -77.69 -40.89
N GLU A 17 -24.15 -78.81 -40.41
CA GLU A 17 -23.77 -78.97 -39.01
C GLU A 17 -22.58 -78.06 -38.63
N GLY A 18 -21.59 -77.91 -39.52
CA GLY A 18 -20.46 -77.01 -39.33
C GLY A 18 -20.88 -75.54 -39.20
N MET A 19 -21.81 -75.07 -40.04
CA MET A 19 -22.34 -73.71 -39.98
C MET A 19 -23.12 -73.45 -38.68
N ASN A 20 -23.92 -74.41 -38.22
CA ASN A 20 -24.64 -74.31 -36.95
C ASN A 20 -23.71 -74.21 -35.73
N ARG A 21 -22.53 -74.87 -35.77
CA ARG A 21 -21.51 -74.74 -34.73
C ARG A 21 -20.80 -73.38 -34.78
N LEU A 22 -20.55 -72.84 -35.97
CA LEU A 22 -19.94 -71.51 -36.13
C LEU A 22 -20.83 -70.41 -35.51
N MET A 23 -22.15 -70.48 -35.75
CA MET A 23 -23.15 -69.56 -35.18
C MET A 23 -23.18 -69.56 -33.65
N ALA A 24 -22.85 -70.69 -33.00
CA ALA A 24 -22.80 -70.78 -31.53
C ALA A 24 -21.54 -70.14 -30.90
N THR A 25 -20.60 -69.66 -31.72
CA THR A 25 -19.30 -69.10 -31.26
C THR A 25 -19.11 -67.61 -31.58
N VAL A 26 -20.11 -66.96 -32.19
CA VAL A 26 -20.05 -65.54 -32.55
C VAL A 26 -20.82 -64.71 -31.52
N GLU A 27 -20.07 -64.05 -30.61
CA GLU A 27 -20.63 -63.14 -29.60
C GLU A 27 -20.78 -61.69 -30.10
N ASP A 28 -20.21 -61.36 -31.27
CA ASP A 28 -20.24 -60.01 -31.87
C ASP A 28 -21.44 -59.86 -32.82
N GLU A 29 -22.31 -58.89 -32.52
CA GLU A 29 -23.57 -58.63 -33.22
C GLU A 29 -23.36 -58.27 -34.70
N HIS A 30 -22.24 -57.61 -35.06
CA HIS A 30 -21.93 -57.30 -36.45
C HIS A 30 -21.46 -58.53 -37.25
N MET A 31 -20.73 -59.45 -36.62
CA MET A 31 -20.36 -60.73 -37.25
C MET A 31 -21.57 -61.66 -37.39
N ALA A 32 -22.54 -61.58 -36.46
CA ALA A 32 -23.78 -62.36 -36.54
C ALA A 32 -24.61 -62.01 -37.78
N ASP A 33 -24.67 -60.75 -38.18
CA ASP A 33 -25.38 -60.34 -39.41
C ASP A 33 -24.68 -60.78 -40.69
N TYR A 34 -23.35 -60.67 -40.76
CA TYR A 34 -22.58 -61.23 -41.88
C TYR A 34 -22.75 -62.76 -41.99
N ALA A 35 -22.76 -63.46 -40.86
CA ALA A 35 -23.03 -64.90 -40.83
C ALA A 35 -24.46 -65.24 -41.30
N ARG A 36 -25.47 -64.47 -40.87
CA ARG A 36 -26.87 -64.60 -41.32
C ARG A 36 -27.01 -64.44 -42.83
N GLU A 37 -26.36 -63.44 -43.43
CA GLU A 37 -26.40 -63.22 -44.89
C GLU A 37 -25.77 -64.39 -45.67
N LYS A 38 -24.63 -64.91 -45.20
CA LYS A 38 -24.00 -66.09 -45.82
C LYS A 38 -24.84 -67.36 -45.67
N ILE A 39 -25.54 -67.56 -44.55
CA ILE A 39 -26.47 -68.68 -44.38
C ILE A 39 -27.60 -68.65 -45.42
N ILE A 40 -28.19 -67.47 -45.69
CA ILE A 40 -29.22 -67.31 -46.73
C ILE A 40 -28.65 -67.66 -48.12
N TYR A 41 -27.45 -67.19 -48.43
CA TYR A 41 -26.76 -67.53 -49.69
C TYR A 41 -26.55 -69.04 -49.86
N PHE A 42 -26.01 -69.73 -48.83
CA PHE A 42 -25.80 -71.17 -48.90
C PHE A 42 -27.10 -71.98 -48.90
N GLY A 43 -28.18 -71.46 -48.28
CA GLY A 43 -29.52 -72.01 -48.41
C GLY A 43 -30.01 -72.03 -49.86
N HIS A 44 -29.90 -70.90 -50.57
CA HIS A 44 -30.23 -70.84 -52.00
C HIS A 44 -29.38 -71.78 -52.87
N VAL A 45 -28.10 -71.97 -52.53
CA VAL A 45 -27.23 -72.95 -53.23
C VAL A 45 -27.73 -74.39 -52.99
N ALA A 46 -28.10 -74.73 -51.75
CA ALA A 46 -28.64 -76.06 -51.42
C ALA A 46 -29.97 -76.34 -52.14
N ASP A 47 -30.88 -75.37 -52.20
CA ASP A 47 -32.13 -75.47 -52.96
C ASP A 47 -31.88 -75.55 -54.48
N GLY A 48 -30.89 -74.83 -55.00
CA GLY A 48 -30.44 -74.94 -56.39
C GLY A 48 -29.93 -76.34 -56.74
N VAL A 49 -29.10 -76.95 -55.87
CA VAL A 49 -28.65 -78.34 -56.02
C VAL A 49 -29.82 -79.33 -55.97
N LYS A 50 -30.81 -79.08 -55.11
CA LYS A 50 -32.03 -79.90 -54.98
C LYS A 50 -32.93 -79.79 -56.22
N ALA A 51 -33.07 -78.60 -56.80
CA ALA A 51 -33.75 -78.38 -58.08
C ALA A 51 -33.01 -79.07 -59.24
N LEU A 52 -31.67 -79.00 -59.27
CA LEU A 52 -30.84 -79.68 -60.27
C LEU A 52 -30.98 -81.21 -60.16
N ARG A 53 -30.99 -81.78 -58.95
CA ARG A 53 -31.31 -83.20 -58.72
C ARG A 53 -32.66 -83.55 -59.33
N ASN A 54 -33.72 -82.80 -59.01
CA ASN A 54 -35.07 -83.08 -59.50
C ASN A 54 -35.14 -83.02 -61.03
N SER A 55 -34.44 -82.06 -61.65
CA SER A 55 -34.33 -81.97 -63.11
C SER A 55 -33.56 -83.14 -63.73
N LEU A 56 -32.43 -83.54 -63.14
CA LEU A 56 -31.65 -84.70 -63.59
C LEU A 56 -32.40 -86.01 -63.40
N GLN A 57 -33.18 -86.15 -62.32
CA GLN A 57 -33.99 -87.33 -62.06
C GLN A 57 -35.19 -87.41 -63.02
N SER A 58 -35.81 -86.26 -63.37
CA SER A 58 -36.80 -86.17 -64.45
C SER A 58 -36.20 -86.59 -65.80
N LYS A 59 -35.02 -86.08 -66.16
CA LYS A 59 -34.31 -86.46 -67.39
C LYS A 59 -33.88 -87.93 -67.41
N LEU A 60 -33.55 -88.50 -66.25
CA LEU A 60 -33.24 -89.93 -66.14
C LEU A 60 -34.49 -90.78 -66.40
N THR A 61 -35.65 -90.38 -65.87
CA THR A 61 -36.92 -91.07 -66.18
C THR A 61 -37.36 -90.88 -67.64
N GLU A 62 -37.07 -89.75 -68.28
CA GLU A 62 -37.23 -89.59 -69.74
C GLU A 62 -36.27 -90.51 -70.53
N GLN A 63 -35.03 -90.67 -70.07
CA GLN A 63 -34.04 -91.56 -70.69
C GLN A 63 -34.37 -93.05 -70.51
N GLU A 64 -34.92 -93.44 -69.36
CA GLU A 64 -35.42 -94.79 -69.11
C GLU A 64 -36.66 -95.09 -69.99
N ASN A 65 -37.59 -94.14 -70.12
CA ASN A 65 -38.75 -94.27 -71.02
C ASN A 65 -38.34 -94.35 -72.50
N THR A 66 -37.36 -93.56 -72.96
CA THR A 66 -36.85 -93.64 -74.34
C THR A 66 -36.05 -94.92 -74.59
N SER A 67 -35.35 -95.45 -73.58
CA SER A 67 -34.67 -96.75 -73.68
C SER A 67 -35.66 -97.93 -73.76
N SER A 68 -36.79 -97.87 -73.04
CA SER A 68 -37.88 -98.84 -73.20
C SER A 68 -38.52 -98.79 -74.58
N GLN A 69 -38.74 -97.60 -75.15
CA GLN A 69 -39.27 -97.44 -76.52
C GLN A 69 -38.28 -97.90 -77.61
N LEU A 70 -36.97 -97.81 -77.36
CA LEU A 70 -35.94 -98.33 -78.26
C LEU A 70 -35.82 -99.87 -78.20
N ALA A 71 -36.11 -100.48 -77.05
CA ALA A 71 -36.18 -101.93 -76.92
C ALA A 71 -37.41 -102.53 -77.64
N GLU A 72 -38.59 -101.91 -77.53
CA GLU A 72 -39.82 -102.38 -78.19
C GLU A 72 -39.80 -102.20 -79.73
N THR A 73 -39.00 -101.28 -80.26
CA THR A 73 -38.88 -101.06 -81.71
C THR A 73 -37.83 -101.93 -82.40
N GLN A 74 -36.94 -102.59 -81.66
CA GLN A 74 -35.88 -103.43 -82.22
C GLN A 74 -36.24 -104.94 -82.28
N GLU A 75 -37.41 -105.35 -81.77
CA GLU A 75 -37.88 -106.75 -81.77
C GLU A 75 -39.05 -107.03 -82.75
N SER A 76 -39.43 -106.05 -83.60
CA SER A 76 -40.55 -106.20 -84.56
C SER A 76 -40.14 -106.24 -86.05
N LEU A 77 -38.84 -106.20 -86.37
CA LEU A 77 -38.32 -106.06 -87.75
C LEU A 77 -37.32 -107.13 -88.20
N ASN A 78 -37.45 -108.38 -87.74
CA ASN A 78 -36.98 -109.54 -88.54
C ASN A 78 -37.65 -110.86 -88.11
N PRO A 79 -38.75 -111.28 -88.77
CA PRO A 79 -38.62 -112.46 -89.62
C PRO A 79 -39.54 -112.41 -90.85
N LYS A 80 -39.16 -111.65 -91.88
CA LYS A 80 -39.89 -111.62 -93.17
C LYS A 80 -39.02 -111.72 -94.43
N LEU A 81 -37.74 -112.09 -94.27
CA LEU A 81 -36.77 -112.23 -95.37
C LEU A 81 -36.33 -113.68 -95.66
N VAL A 82 -37.06 -114.67 -95.14
CA VAL A 82 -36.77 -116.12 -95.36
C VAL A 82 -38.00 -116.87 -95.92
N LYS A 83 -39.11 -116.18 -96.21
CA LYS A 83 -40.39 -116.81 -96.59
C LYS A 83 -40.87 -116.56 -98.03
N ASP A 84 -40.31 -115.57 -98.73
CA ASP A 84 -40.74 -115.17 -100.08
C ASP A 84 -39.66 -115.39 -101.16
N GLN A 85 -38.92 -116.50 -101.07
CA GLN A 85 -37.97 -116.94 -102.12
C GLN A 85 -38.16 -118.41 -102.52
N LYS A 86 -39.42 -118.86 -102.43
CA LYS A 86 -39.92 -120.15 -102.92
C LYS A 86 -41.35 -119.90 -103.44
N GLU A 87 -41.70 -120.55 -104.54
CA GLU A 87 -43.06 -120.53 -105.14
C GLU A 87 -43.48 -119.29 -105.96
N LEU A 88 -42.76 -119.04 -107.06
CA LEU A 88 -43.42 -118.72 -108.34
C LEU A 88 -42.76 -119.54 -109.46
N GLN A 89 -43.25 -120.79 -109.57
CA GLN A 89 -43.69 -121.51 -110.79
C GLN A 89 -42.83 -121.40 -112.07
N GLN A 90 -42.45 -122.45 -112.81
CA GLN A 90 -42.85 -123.87 -112.92
C GLN A 90 -44.33 -124.19 -113.25
N GLU A 91 -44.72 -123.88 -114.48
CA GLU A 91 -45.66 -124.63 -115.35
C GLU A 91 -45.18 -124.41 -116.80
N LYS A 92 -45.21 -125.33 -117.77
CA LYS A 92 -45.59 -126.76 -117.89
C LYS A 92 -44.73 -127.38 -119.01
N GLY A 93 -44.46 -128.69 -118.97
CA GLY A 93 -43.95 -129.43 -120.13
C GLY A 93 -45.07 -130.23 -120.83
N ASN A 94 -44.88 -130.66 -122.09
CA ASN A 94 -44.64 -132.08 -122.43
C ASN A 94 -44.62 -132.38 -123.95
N ASP A 95 -43.97 -133.52 -124.27
CA ASP A 95 -44.23 -134.46 -125.39
C ASP A 95 -44.06 -134.04 -126.86
N ASP A 96 -42.79 -134.07 -127.29
CA ASP A 96 -42.19 -135.12 -128.16
C ASP A 96 -42.92 -135.62 -129.45
N LYS A 97 -42.09 -135.81 -130.51
CA LYS A 97 -42.35 -136.51 -131.80
C LYS A 97 -43.25 -135.89 -132.88
N GLN A 98 -42.76 -134.87 -133.60
CA GLN A 98 -42.83 -134.91 -135.08
C GLN A 98 -41.72 -134.10 -135.79
N SER A 99 -40.47 -134.51 -135.61
CA SER A 99 -39.31 -133.93 -136.30
C SER A 99 -39.40 -134.10 -137.82
N ARG A 100 -39.42 -133.00 -138.60
CA ARG A 100 -38.39 -132.65 -139.62
C ARG A 100 -38.74 -131.58 -140.69
N THR A 101 -39.95 -131.01 -140.73
CA THR A 101 -40.36 -130.12 -141.85
C THR A 101 -40.59 -128.63 -141.54
N GLU A 102 -40.51 -128.19 -140.27
CA GLU A 102 -40.94 -126.82 -139.89
C GLU A 102 -39.81 -125.91 -139.34
N MET A 103 -38.56 -126.40 -139.37
CA MET A 103 -37.42 -125.70 -138.76
C MET A 103 -36.90 -124.48 -139.57
N ALA A 104 -37.41 -124.27 -140.79
CA ALA A 104 -37.02 -123.15 -141.66
C ALA A 104 -37.89 -121.89 -141.49
N GLU A 105 -39.12 -122.02 -140.97
CA GLU A 105 -40.08 -120.90 -140.89
C GLU A 105 -40.19 -120.30 -139.47
N ALA A 106 -39.81 -121.07 -138.44
CA ALA A 106 -39.80 -120.62 -137.04
C ALA A 106 -38.73 -119.56 -136.72
N LEU A 107 -37.62 -119.52 -137.48
CA LEU A 107 -36.54 -118.54 -137.27
C LEU A 107 -36.98 -117.10 -137.55
N GLY A 108 -37.88 -116.87 -138.51
CA GLY A 108 -38.36 -115.52 -138.84
C GLY A 108 -39.24 -114.86 -137.77
N LYS A 109 -39.94 -115.66 -136.94
CA LYS A 109 -40.85 -115.15 -135.90
C LYS A 109 -40.20 -114.94 -134.54
N LEU A 110 -39.01 -115.51 -134.31
CA LEU A 110 -38.19 -115.23 -133.12
C LEU A 110 -37.43 -113.90 -133.23
N GLN A 111 -36.99 -113.52 -134.44
CA GLN A 111 -36.32 -112.24 -134.72
C GLN A 111 -37.16 -111.03 -134.22
N LEU A 112 -38.44 -110.97 -134.61
CA LEU A 112 -39.37 -109.90 -134.25
C LEU A 112 -39.66 -109.77 -132.73
N ARG A 113 -39.45 -110.82 -131.93
CA ARG A 113 -39.55 -110.73 -130.46
C ARG A 113 -38.23 -110.30 -129.81
N ALA A 114 -37.09 -110.60 -130.43
CA ALA A 114 -35.80 -110.14 -129.95
C ALA A 114 -35.68 -108.61 -130.11
N ASP A 115 -36.08 -108.08 -131.26
CA ASP A 115 -36.00 -106.65 -131.57
C ASP A 115 -36.87 -105.81 -130.60
N SER A 116 -38.12 -106.23 -130.34
CA SER A 116 -39.01 -105.56 -129.36
C SER A 116 -38.47 -105.61 -127.91
N SER A 117 -37.80 -106.70 -127.53
CA SER A 117 -37.17 -106.81 -126.19
C SER A 117 -35.94 -105.89 -126.08
N LEU A 118 -35.21 -105.71 -127.17
CA LEU A 118 -34.05 -104.82 -127.25
C LEU A 118 -34.47 -103.35 -127.18
N GLU A 119 -35.61 -102.99 -127.78
CA GLU A 119 -36.22 -101.66 -127.70
C GLU A 119 -36.64 -101.31 -126.26
N HIS A 120 -37.26 -102.25 -125.53
CA HIS A 120 -37.56 -102.06 -124.10
C HIS A 120 -36.31 -101.93 -123.22
N LEU A 121 -35.22 -102.64 -123.53
CA LEU A 121 -33.94 -102.51 -122.81
C LEU A 121 -33.22 -101.20 -123.11
N VAL A 122 -33.33 -100.68 -124.34
CA VAL A 122 -32.82 -99.35 -124.71
C VAL A 122 -33.59 -98.25 -123.98
N GLU A 123 -34.92 -98.36 -123.86
CA GLU A 123 -35.72 -97.36 -123.15
C GLU A 123 -35.51 -97.43 -121.63
N ALA A 124 -35.39 -98.63 -121.05
CA ALA A 124 -34.96 -98.80 -119.67
C ALA A 124 -33.54 -98.24 -119.44
N GLY A 125 -32.65 -98.38 -120.42
CA GLY A 125 -31.31 -97.79 -120.41
C GLY A 125 -31.31 -96.26 -120.43
N LYS A 126 -32.24 -95.62 -121.17
CA LYS A 126 -32.45 -94.17 -121.10
C LYS A 126 -32.96 -93.75 -119.73
N LEU A 127 -34.02 -94.39 -119.22
CA LEU A 127 -34.61 -94.06 -117.93
C LEU A 127 -33.60 -94.21 -116.78
N LEU A 128 -32.78 -95.26 -116.80
CA LEU A 128 -31.67 -95.42 -115.84
C LEU A 128 -30.60 -94.33 -116.00
N LYS A 129 -30.31 -93.87 -117.21
CA LYS A 129 -29.35 -92.78 -117.46
C LYS A 129 -29.90 -91.42 -117.01
N GLU A 130 -31.19 -91.17 -117.19
CA GLU A 130 -31.90 -89.99 -116.71
C GLU A 130 -32.01 -89.98 -115.18
N GLU A 131 -32.35 -91.12 -114.57
CA GLU A 131 -32.35 -91.26 -113.11
C GLU A 131 -30.94 -91.16 -112.52
N LEU A 132 -29.92 -91.69 -113.19
CA LEU A 132 -28.51 -91.50 -112.78
C LEU A 132 -28.12 -90.01 -112.87
N ALA A 133 -28.55 -89.30 -113.92
CA ALA A 133 -28.29 -87.86 -114.05
C ALA A 133 -29.03 -87.06 -112.95
N ARG A 134 -30.29 -87.38 -112.68
CA ARG A 134 -31.11 -86.80 -111.60
C ARG A 134 -30.50 -87.05 -110.23
N LYS A 135 -29.99 -88.26 -109.97
CA LYS A 135 -29.28 -88.62 -108.74
C LYS A 135 -27.92 -87.97 -108.64
N THR A 136 -27.21 -87.79 -109.74
CA THR A 136 -25.96 -87.00 -109.78
C THR A 136 -26.24 -85.55 -109.40
N GLU A 137 -27.34 -84.98 -109.89
CA GLU A 137 -27.74 -83.60 -109.55
C GLU A 137 -28.24 -83.46 -108.11
N GLU A 138 -29.01 -84.41 -107.58
CA GLU A 138 -29.34 -84.48 -106.14
C GLU A 138 -28.06 -84.58 -105.28
N ILE A 139 -27.08 -85.39 -105.68
CA ILE A 139 -25.79 -85.51 -104.99
C ILE A 139 -24.99 -84.21 -105.07
N ASN A 140 -25.00 -83.50 -106.20
CA ASN A 140 -24.37 -82.19 -106.34
C ASN A 140 -25.05 -81.14 -105.43
N GLY A 141 -26.38 -81.09 -105.42
CA GLY A 141 -27.16 -80.20 -104.56
C GLY A 141 -26.91 -80.46 -103.08
N LEU A 142 -26.92 -81.72 -102.64
CA LEU A 142 -26.59 -82.11 -101.27
C LEU A 142 -25.14 -81.80 -100.91
N LYS A 143 -24.21 -81.90 -101.86
CA LYS A 143 -22.80 -81.54 -101.66
C LYS A 143 -22.62 -80.02 -101.51
N GLU A 144 -23.36 -79.21 -102.27
CA GLU A 144 -23.39 -77.76 -102.07
C GLU A 144 -24.04 -77.38 -100.75
N GLU A 145 -25.15 -78.01 -100.37
CA GLU A 145 -25.83 -77.74 -99.10
C GLU A 145 -24.96 -78.12 -97.89
N LEU A 146 -24.28 -79.27 -97.96
CA LEU A 146 -23.28 -79.67 -96.97
C LEU A 146 -22.10 -78.69 -96.89
N GLN A 147 -21.65 -78.14 -98.03
CA GLN A 147 -20.60 -77.13 -98.05
C GLN A 147 -21.07 -75.81 -97.44
N ARG A 148 -22.26 -75.31 -97.81
CA ARG A 148 -22.86 -74.10 -97.18
C ARG A 148 -23.06 -74.27 -95.67
N SER A 149 -23.48 -75.46 -95.23
CA SER A 149 -23.62 -75.80 -93.81
C SER A 149 -22.27 -75.83 -93.08
N ARG A 150 -21.21 -76.36 -93.72
CA ARG A 150 -19.84 -76.30 -93.20
C ARG A 150 -19.34 -74.86 -93.07
N ASP A 151 -19.50 -74.06 -94.11
CA ASP A 151 -19.01 -72.68 -94.15
C ASP A 151 -19.75 -71.82 -93.10
N ALA A 152 -21.06 -72.02 -92.94
CA ALA A 152 -21.85 -71.37 -91.88
C ALA A 152 -21.45 -71.83 -90.47
N ALA A 153 -21.14 -73.11 -90.26
CA ALA A 153 -20.65 -73.63 -88.99
C ALA A 153 -19.24 -73.12 -88.66
N GLU A 154 -18.37 -72.93 -89.67
CA GLU A 154 -17.03 -72.38 -89.48
C GLU A 154 -17.06 -70.89 -89.12
N GLU A 155 -17.90 -70.09 -89.78
CA GLU A 155 -18.11 -68.68 -89.40
C GLU A 155 -18.78 -68.57 -88.01
N SER A 156 -19.75 -69.43 -87.68
CA SER A 156 -20.32 -69.52 -86.33
C SER A 156 -19.24 -69.82 -85.29
N ARG A 157 -18.36 -70.81 -85.52
CA ARG A 157 -17.24 -71.13 -84.62
C ARG A 157 -16.25 -69.99 -84.49
N LYS A 158 -16.02 -69.23 -85.56
CA LYS A 158 -15.18 -68.02 -85.54
C LYS A 158 -15.79 -66.94 -84.64
N THR A 159 -17.09 -66.65 -84.78
CA THR A 159 -17.77 -65.69 -83.88
C THR A 159 -17.80 -66.18 -82.42
N GLU A 160 -17.92 -67.49 -82.18
CA GLU A 160 -17.85 -68.07 -80.83
C GLU A 160 -16.46 -67.90 -80.20
N MET A 161 -15.38 -68.12 -80.98
CA MET A 161 -14.01 -67.86 -80.53
C MET A 161 -13.74 -66.37 -80.27
N GLU A 162 -14.29 -65.47 -81.09
CA GLU A 162 -14.24 -64.02 -80.86
C GLU A 162 -14.98 -63.63 -79.57
N ASN A 163 -16.15 -64.22 -79.32
CA ASN A 163 -16.90 -64.03 -78.07
C ASN A 163 -16.15 -64.56 -76.84
N ILE A 164 -15.51 -65.74 -76.92
CA ILE A 164 -14.69 -66.30 -75.83
C ILE A 164 -13.50 -65.38 -75.52
N ALA A 165 -12.83 -64.83 -76.54
CA ALA A 165 -11.75 -63.86 -76.35
C ALA A 165 -12.25 -62.54 -75.71
N ALA A 166 -13.44 -62.07 -76.10
CA ALA A 166 -14.07 -60.90 -75.48
C ALA A 166 -14.44 -61.15 -74.01
N VAL A 167 -15.00 -62.32 -73.68
CA VAL A 167 -15.33 -62.74 -72.31
C VAL A 167 -14.06 -62.79 -71.46
N SER A 168 -12.99 -63.46 -71.92
CA SER A 168 -11.72 -63.52 -71.20
C SER A 168 -11.10 -62.13 -70.95
N THR A 169 -11.26 -61.21 -71.91
CA THR A 169 -10.84 -59.81 -71.75
C THR A 169 -11.69 -59.07 -70.69
N LEU A 170 -13.00 -59.32 -70.64
CA LEU A 170 -13.90 -58.75 -69.64
C LEU A 170 -13.64 -59.33 -68.23
N GLU A 171 -13.35 -60.62 -68.12
CA GLU A 171 -12.94 -61.27 -66.86
C GLU A 171 -11.64 -60.65 -66.32
N GLY A 172 -10.64 -60.44 -67.18
CA GLY A 172 -9.41 -59.73 -66.81
C GLY A 172 -9.67 -58.32 -66.29
N ARG A 173 -10.49 -57.54 -67.01
CA ARG A 173 -10.89 -56.18 -66.59
C ARG A 173 -11.72 -56.16 -65.31
N LEU A 174 -12.56 -57.16 -65.08
CA LEU A 174 -13.35 -57.31 -63.85
C LEU A 174 -12.46 -57.67 -62.65
N SER A 175 -11.48 -58.56 -62.85
CA SER A 175 -10.46 -58.89 -61.86
C SER A 175 -9.62 -57.67 -61.46
N GLU A 176 -9.17 -56.89 -62.46
CA GLU A 176 -8.46 -55.63 -62.24
C GLU A 176 -9.32 -54.59 -61.50
N ALA A 177 -10.59 -54.42 -61.92
CA ALA A 177 -11.52 -53.50 -61.27
C ALA A 177 -11.80 -53.90 -59.80
N ASN A 178 -11.97 -55.19 -59.52
CA ASN A 178 -12.15 -55.70 -58.16
C ASN A 178 -10.90 -55.50 -57.29
N SER A 179 -9.70 -55.73 -57.84
CA SER A 179 -8.42 -55.46 -57.15
C SER A 179 -8.27 -53.97 -56.83
N ASN A 180 -8.56 -53.10 -57.79
CA ASN A 180 -8.51 -51.64 -57.61
C ASN A 180 -9.56 -51.15 -56.59
N ALA A 181 -10.76 -51.75 -56.58
CA ALA A 181 -11.80 -51.44 -55.59
C ALA A 181 -11.37 -51.84 -54.17
N ALA A 182 -10.81 -53.04 -53.99
CA ALA A 182 -10.30 -53.50 -52.69
C ALA A 182 -9.15 -52.61 -52.16
N VAL A 183 -8.24 -52.16 -53.04
CA VAL A 183 -7.18 -51.19 -52.66
C VAL A 183 -7.78 -49.83 -52.28
N ALA A 184 -8.81 -49.36 -52.99
CA ALA A 184 -9.48 -48.10 -52.66
C ALA A 184 -10.24 -48.16 -51.33
N GLU A 185 -10.89 -49.30 -51.04
CA GLU A 185 -11.56 -49.57 -49.76
C GLU A 185 -10.56 -49.58 -48.59
N GLU A 186 -9.45 -50.30 -48.72
CA GLU A 186 -8.40 -50.32 -47.70
C GLU A 186 -7.80 -48.92 -47.46
N GLN A 187 -7.55 -48.15 -48.53
CA GLN A 187 -7.10 -46.76 -48.39
C GLN A 187 -8.15 -45.85 -47.73
N ALA A 188 -9.45 -46.12 -47.91
CA ALA A 188 -10.52 -45.38 -47.23
C ALA A 188 -10.56 -45.75 -45.74
N ASN A 189 -10.43 -47.04 -45.40
CA ASN A 189 -10.38 -47.53 -44.02
C ASN A 189 -9.18 -46.97 -43.25
N VAL A 190 -7.98 -46.96 -43.85
CA VAL A 190 -6.79 -46.32 -43.25
C VAL A 190 -7.01 -44.82 -42.98
N LYS A 191 -7.62 -44.09 -43.91
CA LYS A 191 -7.96 -42.67 -43.71
C LYS A 191 -8.99 -42.46 -42.60
N LEU A 192 -10.01 -43.33 -42.54
CA LEU A 192 -11.07 -43.28 -41.53
C LEU A 192 -10.49 -43.52 -40.13
N ASN A 193 -9.64 -44.54 -39.97
CA ASN A 193 -8.94 -44.84 -38.71
C ASN A 193 -8.04 -43.68 -38.26
N ASN A 194 -7.31 -43.04 -39.19
CA ASN A 194 -6.50 -41.85 -38.88
C ASN A 194 -7.36 -40.67 -38.42
N VAL A 195 -8.52 -40.43 -39.05
CA VAL A 195 -9.46 -39.36 -38.64
C VAL A 195 -10.09 -39.67 -37.28
N GLN A 196 -10.39 -40.93 -36.98
CA GLN A 196 -10.87 -41.35 -35.65
C GLN A 196 -9.82 -41.10 -34.57
N SER A 197 -8.56 -41.49 -34.80
CA SER A 197 -7.45 -41.21 -33.86
C SER A 197 -7.32 -39.71 -33.56
N LEU A 198 -7.31 -38.87 -34.60
CA LEU A 198 -7.22 -37.42 -34.44
C LEU A 198 -8.44 -36.82 -33.72
N LEU A 199 -9.63 -37.40 -33.90
CA LEU A 199 -10.84 -36.97 -33.20
C LEU A 199 -10.77 -37.31 -31.70
N ASP A 200 -10.23 -38.46 -31.34
CA ASP A 200 -10.08 -38.88 -29.95
C ASP A 200 -8.96 -38.10 -29.23
N ASP A 201 -7.83 -37.83 -29.91
CA ASP A 201 -6.80 -36.90 -29.41
C ASP A 201 -7.37 -35.49 -29.16
N ALA A 202 -8.19 -34.98 -30.07
CA ALA A 202 -8.88 -33.70 -29.92
C ALA A 202 -9.88 -33.72 -28.75
N ARG A 203 -10.64 -34.81 -28.56
CA ARG A 203 -11.56 -34.98 -27.43
C ARG A 203 -10.81 -34.96 -26.08
N LEU A 204 -9.70 -35.68 -25.97
CA LEU A 204 -8.85 -35.69 -24.78
C LEU A 204 -8.27 -34.30 -24.49
N THR A 205 -7.80 -33.59 -25.52
CA THR A 205 -7.28 -32.22 -25.41
C THR A 205 -8.36 -31.25 -24.93
N ILE A 206 -9.57 -31.33 -25.49
CA ILE A 206 -10.72 -30.51 -25.06
C ILE A 206 -11.13 -30.82 -23.61
N ALA A 207 -11.09 -32.09 -23.20
CA ALA A 207 -11.37 -32.48 -21.81
C ALA A 207 -10.34 -31.87 -20.84
N SER A 208 -9.04 -31.94 -21.18
CA SER A 208 -7.97 -31.33 -20.41
C SER A 208 -8.13 -29.80 -20.29
N TYR A 209 -8.45 -29.09 -21.39
CA TYR A 209 -8.68 -27.65 -21.32
C TYR A 209 -9.92 -27.28 -20.49
N LYS A 210 -10.99 -28.09 -20.50
CA LYS A 210 -12.14 -27.87 -19.62
C LYS A 210 -11.77 -28.00 -18.14
N GLU A 211 -10.94 -28.97 -17.79
CA GLU A 211 -10.44 -29.14 -16.40
C GLU A 211 -9.58 -27.94 -15.97
N VAL A 212 -8.68 -27.46 -16.83
CA VAL A 212 -7.83 -26.29 -16.57
C VAL A 212 -8.65 -25.01 -16.44
N LEU A 213 -9.68 -24.83 -17.26
CA LEU A 213 -10.59 -23.69 -17.17
C LEU A 213 -11.39 -23.72 -15.86
N GLY A 214 -11.96 -24.87 -15.48
CA GLY A 214 -12.68 -25.02 -14.20
C GLY A 214 -11.82 -24.63 -12.99
N LYS A 215 -10.56 -25.12 -12.94
CA LYS A 215 -9.62 -24.74 -11.86
C LYS A 215 -9.34 -23.24 -11.83
N ARG A 216 -9.24 -22.58 -12.99
CA ARG A 216 -9.03 -21.12 -13.07
C ARG A 216 -10.28 -20.34 -12.67
N ASP A 217 -11.47 -20.84 -12.98
CA ASP A 217 -12.72 -20.21 -12.54
C ASP A 217 -12.86 -20.31 -11.00
N ASP A 218 -12.52 -21.46 -10.40
CA ASP A 218 -12.44 -21.63 -8.95
C ASP A 218 -11.39 -20.67 -8.31
N GLU A 219 -10.18 -20.58 -8.89
CA GLU A 219 -9.15 -19.63 -8.46
C GLU A 219 -9.62 -18.17 -8.55
N ASN A 220 -10.32 -17.80 -9.63
CA ASN A 220 -10.87 -16.46 -9.82
C ASN A 220 -11.93 -16.11 -8.77
N VAL A 221 -12.81 -17.06 -8.40
CA VAL A 221 -13.81 -16.87 -7.33
C VAL A 221 -13.12 -16.63 -5.97
N VAL A 222 -12.07 -17.39 -5.66
CA VAL A 222 -11.26 -17.20 -4.44
C VAL A 222 -10.58 -15.82 -4.44
N LEU A 223 -10.00 -15.39 -5.58
CA LEU A 223 -9.38 -14.08 -5.72
C LEU A 223 -10.39 -12.93 -5.57
N GLN A 224 -11.58 -13.04 -6.16
CA GLN A 224 -12.65 -12.05 -6.04
C GLN A 224 -13.08 -11.89 -4.57
N SER A 225 -13.34 -12.99 -3.86
CA SER A 225 -13.65 -12.95 -2.42
C SER A 225 -12.52 -12.34 -1.59
N GLY A 226 -11.26 -12.61 -1.96
CA GLY A 226 -10.09 -12.01 -1.34
C GLY A 226 -9.98 -10.49 -1.55
N ILE A 227 -10.41 -9.99 -2.71
CA ILE A 227 -10.49 -8.55 -3.01
C ILE A 227 -11.60 -7.89 -2.18
N GLU A 228 -12.81 -8.44 -2.21
CA GLU A 228 -13.96 -7.91 -1.44
C GLU A 228 -13.66 -7.81 0.06
N ASN A 229 -13.00 -8.83 0.65
CA ASN A 229 -12.58 -8.80 2.04
C ASN A 229 -11.56 -7.66 2.31
N ARG A 230 -10.62 -7.42 1.39
CA ARG A 230 -9.65 -6.32 1.50
C ARG A 230 -10.32 -4.95 1.36
N ASP A 231 -11.25 -4.78 0.45
CA ASP A 231 -11.98 -3.51 0.27
C ASP A 231 -12.83 -3.17 1.51
N ASN A 232 -13.44 -4.17 2.14
CA ASN A 232 -14.12 -4.03 3.43
C ASN A 232 -13.14 -3.61 4.55
N GLN A 233 -11.95 -4.21 4.61
CA GLN A 233 -10.91 -3.82 5.58
C GLN A 233 -10.40 -2.39 5.35
N ILE A 234 -10.16 -2.00 4.09
CA ILE A 234 -9.74 -0.64 3.71
C ILE A 234 -10.81 0.38 4.12
N SER A 235 -12.08 0.10 3.83
CA SER A 235 -13.21 0.96 4.22
C SER A 235 -13.32 1.12 5.74
N GLY A 236 -13.11 0.02 6.49
CA GLY A 236 -13.06 0.06 7.96
C GLY A 236 -11.90 0.89 8.49
N LEU A 237 -10.71 0.79 7.89
CA LEU A 237 -9.53 1.59 8.26
C LEU A 237 -9.73 3.08 7.94
N GLN A 238 -10.30 3.41 6.78
CA GLN A 238 -10.63 4.79 6.40
C GLN A 238 -11.60 5.44 7.41
N SER A 239 -12.63 4.70 7.84
CA SER A 239 -13.55 5.16 8.89
C SER A 239 -12.84 5.43 10.24
N GLN A 240 -11.90 4.56 10.64
CA GLN A 240 -11.10 4.80 11.85
C GLN A 240 -10.14 5.99 11.73
N VAL A 241 -9.60 6.27 10.53
CA VAL A 241 -8.77 7.46 10.29
C VAL A 241 -9.62 8.72 10.42
N ALA A 242 -10.81 8.75 9.81
CA ALA A 242 -11.73 9.88 9.92
C ALA A 242 -12.16 10.20 11.36
N ASP A 243 -12.48 9.18 12.19
CA ASP A 243 -12.77 9.38 13.61
C ASP A 243 -11.54 9.92 14.38
N ARG A 244 -10.33 9.43 14.08
CA ARG A 244 -9.09 9.96 14.68
C ARG A 244 -8.85 11.41 14.29
N ASP A 245 -9.08 11.80 13.04
CA ASP A 245 -8.92 13.19 12.57
C ASP A 245 -9.90 14.14 13.27
N VAL A 246 -11.16 13.73 13.45
CA VAL A 246 -12.16 14.49 14.22
C VAL A 246 -11.71 14.66 15.68
N ARG A 247 -11.21 13.60 16.32
CA ARG A 247 -10.67 13.67 17.69
C ARG A 247 -9.44 14.59 17.79
N ILE A 248 -8.52 14.52 16.83
CA ILE A 248 -7.33 15.38 16.76
C ILE A 248 -7.73 16.85 16.58
N ALA A 249 -8.71 17.14 15.73
CA ALA A 249 -9.26 18.49 15.57
C ALA A 249 -9.87 19.03 16.88
N GLY A 250 -10.62 18.19 17.60
CA GLY A 250 -11.15 18.51 18.93
C GLY A 250 -10.06 18.79 19.97
N LEU A 251 -9.04 17.93 20.06
CA LEU A 251 -7.89 18.12 20.95
C LEU A 251 -7.11 19.41 20.61
N ASN A 252 -6.88 19.70 19.33
CA ASN A 252 -6.23 20.94 18.88
C ASN A 252 -7.04 22.19 19.26
N SER A 253 -8.37 22.12 19.22
CA SER A 253 -9.25 23.21 19.68
C SER A 253 -9.11 23.42 21.20
N ASN A 254 -9.09 22.32 21.98
CA ASN A 254 -8.90 22.36 23.43
C ASN A 254 -7.53 22.93 23.82
N VAL A 255 -6.45 22.52 23.15
CA VAL A 255 -5.10 23.08 23.35
C VAL A 255 -5.10 24.58 23.09
N LYS A 256 -5.65 25.05 21.96
CA LYS A 256 -5.76 26.50 21.66
C LYS A 256 -6.55 27.27 22.73
N ASN A 257 -7.60 26.67 23.30
CA ASN A 257 -8.35 27.27 24.41
C ASN A 257 -7.49 27.37 25.69
N ILE A 258 -6.81 26.28 26.06
CA ILE A 258 -5.91 26.26 27.22
C ILE A 258 -4.76 27.27 27.06
N THR A 259 -4.14 27.36 25.89
CA THR A 259 -3.10 28.37 25.59
C THR A 259 -3.62 29.79 25.79
N ARG A 260 -4.82 30.12 25.29
CA ARG A 260 -5.45 31.44 25.52
C ARG A 260 -5.74 31.69 27.00
N ARG A 261 -6.20 30.68 27.74
CA ARG A 261 -6.45 30.78 29.18
C ARG A 261 -5.16 31.01 29.97
N LEU A 262 -4.06 30.35 29.60
CA LEU A 262 -2.74 30.57 30.19
C LEU A 262 -2.22 31.98 29.91
N GLN A 263 -2.26 32.45 28.65
CA GLN A 263 -1.88 33.82 28.29
C GLN A 263 -2.67 34.87 29.09
N ASN A 264 -3.99 34.67 29.25
CA ASN A 264 -4.83 35.56 30.06
C ASN A 264 -4.47 35.51 31.55
N ALA A 265 -4.06 34.35 32.08
CA ALA A 265 -3.62 34.20 33.47
C ALA A 265 -2.23 34.85 33.69
N GLU A 266 -1.31 34.70 32.74
CA GLU A 266 0.02 35.36 32.76
C GLU A 266 -0.11 36.88 32.77
N VAL A 267 -1.01 37.45 31.96
CA VAL A 267 -1.28 38.90 31.96
C VAL A 267 -1.83 39.37 33.31
N LYS A 268 -2.76 38.60 33.92
CA LYS A 268 -3.28 38.92 35.27
C LYS A 268 -2.20 38.85 36.34
N LEU A 269 -1.40 37.78 36.35
CA LEU A 269 -0.29 37.62 37.30
C LEU A 269 0.74 38.75 37.18
N ARG A 270 1.08 39.18 35.96
CA ARG A 270 1.95 40.35 35.76
C ARG A 270 1.34 41.64 36.32
N HIS A 271 0.04 41.84 36.15
CA HIS A 271 -0.65 43.01 36.72
C HIS A 271 -0.65 42.98 38.26
N GLU A 272 -1.01 41.84 38.85
CA GLU A 272 -0.95 41.61 40.31
C GLU A 272 0.46 41.80 40.85
N GLU A 273 1.50 41.35 40.13
CA GLU A 273 2.90 41.57 40.48
C GLU A 273 3.27 43.07 40.44
N THR A 274 2.79 43.83 39.44
CA THR A 274 3.05 45.28 39.38
C THR A 274 2.37 46.05 40.51
N GLU A 275 1.12 45.71 40.88
CA GLU A 275 0.46 46.33 42.04
C GLU A 275 1.13 45.90 43.35
N ALA A 276 1.55 44.64 43.50
CA ALA A 276 2.28 44.19 44.68
C ALA A 276 3.62 44.94 44.87
N ARG A 277 4.36 45.18 43.78
CA ARG A 277 5.59 46.01 43.80
C ARG A 277 5.29 47.46 44.19
N LYS A 278 4.21 48.05 43.66
CA LYS A 278 3.78 49.40 44.02
C LYS A 278 3.41 49.51 45.51
N MET A 279 2.57 48.60 46.02
CA MET A 279 2.19 48.53 47.43
C MET A 279 3.41 48.33 48.35
N LYS A 280 4.42 47.56 47.92
CA LYS A 280 5.69 47.41 48.65
C LYS A 280 6.45 48.73 48.74
N ASN A 281 6.58 49.47 47.64
CA ASN A 281 7.26 50.76 47.61
C ASN A 281 6.51 51.81 48.45
N GLU A 282 5.17 51.84 48.37
CA GLU A 282 4.32 52.71 49.20
C GLU A 282 4.48 52.40 50.69
N LYS A 283 4.60 51.12 51.06
CA LYS A 283 4.90 50.70 52.43
C LYS A 283 6.30 51.15 52.87
N GLU A 284 7.34 50.92 52.08
CA GLU A 284 8.71 51.34 52.41
C GLU A 284 8.83 52.85 52.60
N GLU A 285 8.08 53.64 51.84
CA GLU A 285 7.97 55.09 51.99
C GLU A 285 7.18 55.50 53.24
N ALA A 286 6.13 54.75 53.62
CA ALA A 286 5.42 54.94 54.88
C ALA A 286 6.32 54.60 56.09
N ASP A 287 7.07 53.50 56.03
CA ASP A 287 8.01 53.07 57.08
C ASP A 287 9.11 54.13 57.30
N LYS A 288 9.66 54.74 56.23
CA LYS A 288 10.59 55.89 56.33
C LYS A 288 9.96 57.11 57.01
N LYS A 289 8.71 57.44 56.68
CA LYS A 289 7.97 58.55 57.32
C LYS A 289 7.70 58.28 58.79
N ILE A 290 7.37 57.04 59.16
CA ILE A 290 7.21 56.61 60.56
C ILE A 290 8.54 56.79 61.29
N GLN A 291 9.67 56.29 60.74
CA GLN A 291 10.99 56.43 61.36
C GLN A 291 11.38 57.90 61.58
N SER A 292 11.10 58.79 60.61
CA SER A 292 11.29 60.23 60.77
C SER A 292 10.43 60.80 61.90
N LYS A 293 9.16 60.39 62.01
CA LYS A 293 8.26 60.85 63.07
C LYS A 293 8.61 60.30 64.44
N GLU A 294 9.17 59.10 64.53
CA GLU A 294 9.74 58.56 65.77
C GLU A 294 10.97 59.36 66.22
N ASN A 295 11.84 59.74 65.29
CA ASN A 295 12.99 60.61 65.59
C ASN A 295 12.53 62.00 66.07
N ASP A 296 11.56 62.62 65.39
CA ASP A 296 10.93 63.87 65.84
C ASP A 296 10.37 63.73 67.27
N LEU A 297 9.66 62.64 67.56
CA LEU A 297 9.08 62.36 68.88
C LEU A 297 10.15 62.11 69.95
N GLN A 298 11.27 61.47 69.62
CA GLN A 298 12.42 61.33 70.53
C GLN A 298 13.05 62.69 70.85
N GLN A 299 13.19 63.58 69.86
CA GLN A 299 13.67 64.94 70.05
C GLN A 299 12.70 65.76 70.92
N VAL A 300 11.38 65.66 70.68
CA VAL A 300 10.38 66.32 71.53
C VAL A 300 10.42 65.78 72.97
N ARG A 301 10.62 64.47 73.17
CA ARG A 301 10.81 63.88 74.51
C ARG A 301 12.06 64.40 75.22
N SER A 302 13.20 64.49 74.54
CA SER A 302 14.43 65.00 75.19
C SER A 302 14.34 66.49 75.52
N LEU A 303 13.70 67.29 74.65
CA LEU A 303 13.36 68.68 74.94
C LEU A 303 12.40 68.81 76.13
N LEU A 304 11.38 67.93 76.21
CA LEU A 304 10.44 67.88 77.32
C LEU A 304 11.17 67.57 78.64
N THR A 305 11.98 66.51 78.70
CA THR A 305 12.77 66.16 79.89
C THR A 305 13.75 67.27 80.30
N SER A 306 14.35 67.97 79.33
CA SER A 306 15.16 69.17 79.62
C SER A 306 14.31 70.30 80.20
N SER A 307 13.10 70.52 79.69
CA SER A 307 12.17 71.53 80.22
C SER A 307 11.63 71.16 81.60
N GLU A 308 11.35 69.89 81.88
CA GLU A 308 10.94 69.37 83.20
C GLU A 308 12.07 69.58 84.23
N ALA A 309 13.32 69.28 83.86
CA ALA A 309 14.47 69.55 84.72
C ALA A 309 14.67 71.06 84.99
N ARG A 310 14.42 71.92 83.99
CA ARG A 310 14.44 73.38 84.16
C ARG A 310 13.29 73.88 85.04
N VAL A 311 12.07 73.35 84.87
CA VAL A 311 10.92 73.68 85.73
C VAL A 311 11.23 73.28 87.17
N LYS A 312 11.75 72.06 87.40
CA LYS A 312 12.13 71.61 88.73
C LYS A 312 13.22 72.49 89.37
N SER A 313 14.25 72.88 88.61
CA SER A 313 15.26 73.84 89.11
C SER A 313 14.63 75.19 89.47
N LEU A 314 13.64 75.67 88.71
CA LEU A 314 12.92 76.91 89.01
C LEU A 314 11.98 76.74 90.22
N GLU A 315 11.41 75.56 90.44
CA GLU A 315 10.63 75.23 91.63
C GLU A 315 11.53 75.21 92.88
N ASP A 316 12.71 74.59 92.81
CA ASP A 316 13.74 74.57 93.86
C ASP A 316 14.22 76.02 94.18
N ASP A 317 14.46 76.83 93.15
CA ASP A 317 14.82 78.25 93.30
C ASP A 317 13.67 79.08 93.90
N VAL A 318 12.42 78.82 93.52
CA VAL A 318 11.24 79.48 94.11
C VAL A 318 11.03 79.06 95.56
N GLU A 319 11.28 77.80 95.93
CA GLU A 319 11.22 77.34 97.31
C GLU A 319 12.36 77.91 98.16
N LYS A 320 13.55 78.07 97.58
CA LYS A 320 14.65 78.81 98.21
C LYS A 320 14.29 80.28 98.40
N LEU A 321 13.80 80.97 97.37
CA LEU A 321 13.36 82.36 97.48
C LEU A 321 12.22 82.55 98.48
N LYS A 322 11.29 81.59 98.61
CA LYS A 322 10.28 81.57 99.68
C LYS A 322 10.94 81.50 101.06
N ARG A 323 11.90 80.60 101.27
CA ARG A 323 12.65 80.52 102.54
C ARG A 323 13.43 81.80 102.84
N ASP A 324 14.10 82.39 101.84
CA ASP A 324 14.81 83.66 101.97
C ASP A 324 13.83 84.81 102.30
N VAL A 325 12.63 84.82 101.72
CA VAL A 325 11.56 85.79 102.00
C VAL A 325 10.95 85.58 103.40
N ASP A 326 10.72 84.34 103.82
CA ASP A 326 10.22 84.00 105.16
C ASP A 326 11.27 84.37 106.23
N GLU A 327 12.55 84.08 105.98
CA GLU A 327 13.67 84.51 106.83
C GLU A 327 13.75 86.03 106.89
N LYS A 328 13.71 86.74 105.76
CA LYS A 328 13.70 88.21 105.73
C LYS A 328 12.47 88.81 106.39
N THR A 329 11.30 88.18 106.24
CA THR A 329 10.06 88.59 106.91
C THR A 329 10.21 88.40 108.42
N GLN A 330 10.80 87.30 108.88
CA GLN A 330 11.04 87.06 110.30
C GLN A 330 12.16 87.95 110.86
N GLU A 331 13.18 88.29 110.05
CA GLU A 331 14.19 89.30 110.38
C GLU A 331 13.55 90.69 110.52
N VAL A 332 12.61 91.05 109.64
CA VAL A 332 11.83 92.29 109.73
C VAL A 332 10.88 92.28 110.93
N VAL A 333 10.23 91.16 111.25
CA VAL A 333 9.39 91.02 112.46
C VAL A 333 10.26 91.11 113.73
N ASN A 334 11.44 90.50 113.74
CA ASN A 334 12.38 90.58 114.86
C ASN A 334 12.97 91.99 114.99
N LYS A 335 13.33 92.65 113.89
CA LYS A 335 13.72 94.07 113.86
C LYS A 335 12.57 94.98 114.23
N SER A 336 11.32 94.64 113.93
CA SER A 336 10.14 95.38 114.38
C SER A 336 10.01 95.25 115.89
N LYS A 337 10.08 94.04 116.46
CA LYS A 337 10.08 93.83 117.92
C LYS A 337 11.25 94.52 118.61
N GLU A 338 12.44 94.48 118.00
CA GLU A 338 13.63 95.20 118.47
C GLU A 338 13.43 96.72 118.40
N ASN A 339 12.78 97.23 117.34
CA ASN A 339 12.46 98.64 117.18
C ASN A 339 11.28 99.08 118.06
N ASP A 340 10.35 98.20 118.42
CA ASP A 340 9.29 98.41 119.41
C ASP A 340 9.90 98.44 120.81
N LEU A 341 10.85 97.54 121.10
CA LEU A 341 11.64 97.55 122.34
C LEU A 341 12.53 98.79 122.42
N ASN A 342 13.15 99.19 121.30
CA ASN A 342 13.89 100.45 121.21
C ASN A 342 12.96 101.66 121.30
N SER A 343 11.74 101.60 120.77
CA SER A 343 10.73 102.66 120.91
C SER A 343 10.22 102.75 122.34
N GLN A 344 10.11 101.64 123.07
CA GLN A 344 9.84 101.64 124.52
C GLN A 344 11.04 102.17 125.32
N ASN A 345 12.27 101.86 124.91
CA ASN A 345 13.48 102.44 125.50
C ASN A 345 13.62 103.93 125.18
N TRP A 346 13.24 104.36 123.97
CA TRP A 346 13.14 105.76 123.56
C TRP A 346 11.99 106.48 124.27
N ALA A 347 10.89 105.81 124.59
CA ALA A 347 9.82 106.37 125.43
C ALA A 347 10.31 106.56 126.88
N LYS A 348 11.02 105.58 127.45
CA LYS A 348 11.68 105.71 128.76
C LYS A 348 12.79 106.77 128.76
N ALA A 349 13.52 106.92 127.65
CA ALA A 349 14.53 107.95 127.46
C ALA A 349 13.91 109.33 127.23
N GLN A 350 12.79 109.43 126.51
CA GLN A 350 11.99 110.65 126.41
C GLN A 350 11.39 111.04 127.75
N GLN A 351 10.99 110.08 128.60
CA GLN A 351 10.50 110.35 129.94
C GLN A 351 11.63 110.91 130.83
N LYS A 352 12.82 110.29 130.79
CA LYS A 352 14.05 110.86 131.37
C LYS A 352 14.40 112.25 130.81
N LEU A 353 14.26 112.45 129.50
CA LEU A 353 14.52 113.73 128.85
C LEU A 353 13.45 114.77 129.15
N THR A 354 12.20 114.41 129.46
CA THR A 354 11.22 115.37 129.99
C THR A 354 11.56 115.79 131.41
N ASP A 355 12.10 114.88 132.23
CA ASP A 355 12.61 115.20 133.57
C ASP A 355 13.89 116.06 133.51
N GLU A 356 14.79 115.80 132.54
CA GLU A 356 15.99 116.62 132.32
C GLU A 356 15.71 117.94 131.58
N VAL A 357 14.72 118.02 130.70
CA VAL A 357 14.28 119.28 130.07
C VAL A 357 13.56 120.17 131.08
N ALA A 358 12.89 119.63 132.09
CA ALA A 358 12.41 120.41 133.24
C ALA A 358 13.56 121.04 134.06
N LYS A 359 14.77 120.45 133.99
CA LYS A 359 15.98 120.92 134.67
C LYS A 359 16.84 121.87 133.79
N LEU A 360 16.95 121.59 132.49
CA LEU A 360 17.82 122.31 131.55
C LEU A 360 17.16 123.54 130.90
N LYS A 361 15.85 123.78 131.12
CA LYS A 361 15.14 124.98 130.66
C LYS A 361 15.43 126.26 131.48
N ARG A 362 16.59 126.33 132.15
CA ARG A 362 17.04 127.51 132.93
C ARG A 362 18.42 128.07 132.54
N GLU A 363 19.25 127.36 131.76
CA GLU A 363 20.70 127.68 131.73
C GLU A 363 21.38 127.73 130.34
N SER A 364 20.63 127.71 129.22
CA SER A 364 21.14 128.04 127.87
C SER A 364 19.99 128.09 126.85
N GLU A 365 19.71 129.14 126.08
CA GLU A 365 20.35 130.46 125.91
C GLU A 365 21.84 130.46 125.50
N ASN A 366 22.20 129.66 124.50
CA ASN A 366 23.19 130.06 123.48
C ASN A 366 23.12 129.23 122.18
N MET A 367 22.81 129.93 121.07
CA MET A 367 23.31 129.76 119.69
C MET A 367 23.54 128.33 119.14
N SER A 368 22.72 127.72 118.27
CA SER A 368 22.24 128.08 116.91
C SER A 368 23.26 128.05 115.74
N LEU A 369 23.02 127.11 114.79
CA LEU A 369 23.21 127.21 113.30
C LEU A 369 24.65 126.96 112.72
N LEU A 370 24.91 126.36 111.52
CA LEU A 370 24.08 125.88 110.37
C LEU A 370 24.84 124.96 109.33
N LEU A 371 24.09 124.18 108.51
CA LEU A 371 24.35 123.59 107.14
C LEU A 371 25.38 122.42 106.95
N ARG A 372 25.22 121.28 106.19
CA ARG A 372 24.49 120.78 104.96
C ARG A 372 25.09 121.20 103.57
N PRO A 373 24.84 120.50 102.41
CA PRO A 373 24.69 119.05 102.11
C PRO A 373 25.50 118.45 100.87
N PRO A 374 24.96 118.09 99.65
CA PRO A 374 24.39 116.77 99.21
C PRO A 374 24.99 116.02 97.94
N GLN A 375 24.79 114.68 97.84
CA GLN A 375 24.51 113.88 96.59
C GLN A 375 25.63 113.72 95.48
N LYS A 376 25.68 112.77 94.49
CA LYS A 376 24.72 111.79 93.85
C LYS A 376 25.39 110.76 92.84
N ARG A 377 24.80 109.54 92.68
CA ARG A 377 24.52 108.76 91.40
C ARG A 377 25.60 107.88 90.64
N PRO A 378 25.23 107.01 89.62
CA PRO A 378 25.81 105.67 89.33
C PRO A 378 26.09 105.37 87.81
N ARG A 379 26.24 104.08 87.40
CA ARG A 379 26.16 103.40 86.04
C ARG A 379 27.32 102.38 85.82
N SER A 380 27.37 101.45 84.85
CA SER A 380 26.41 100.75 83.92
C SER A 380 27.17 99.62 83.14
N SER A 381 26.45 98.84 82.31
CA SER A 381 26.87 98.20 81.02
C SER A 381 28.05 97.21 81.00
N ASP A 382 28.25 96.30 80.05
CA ASP A 382 27.52 95.54 78.99
C ASP A 382 28.61 95.11 77.96
N GLU A 383 28.44 93.96 77.31
CA GLU A 383 28.94 93.52 75.98
C GLU A 383 30.42 93.72 75.51
N GLU A 384 31.04 92.64 74.99
CA GLU A 384 31.68 92.48 73.65
C GLU A 384 32.45 91.13 73.62
N SER A 385 32.23 90.21 72.67
CA SER A 385 32.53 90.20 71.22
C SER A 385 33.94 89.69 70.91
N ALA A 386 34.04 88.70 70.01
CA ALA A 386 35.30 88.15 69.50
C ALA A 386 35.12 87.64 68.06
N GLU A 387 35.95 88.11 67.14
CA GLU A 387 35.85 87.85 65.70
C GLU A 387 37.24 87.49 65.11
N ASN A 388 37.21 86.80 63.96
CA ASN A 388 38.30 86.59 62.99
C ASN A 388 39.46 85.63 63.28
N ALA A 389 39.53 84.58 62.45
CA ALA A 389 40.74 84.24 61.69
C ALA A 389 40.37 83.54 60.36
N VAL A 390 40.76 84.13 59.22
CA VAL A 390 40.63 83.51 57.89
C VAL A 390 42.00 83.46 57.22
N ARG A 391 42.52 82.25 56.97
CA ARG A 391 43.49 81.93 55.91
C ARG A 391 43.61 80.42 55.67
N ASP A 392 44.15 80.06 54.51
CA ASP A 392 44.54 78.70 54.05
C ASP A 392 43.45 77.70 53.61
N ALA A 393 42.55 78.16 52.73
CA ALA A 393 41.60 77.28 52.02
C ALA A 393 42.26 76.36 50.95
N TRP A 394 43.35 76.79 50.30
CA TRP A 394 43.91 76.07 49.15
C TRP A 394 44.66 74.78 49.52
N ALA A 395 45.32 74.76 50.68
CA ALA A 395 46.04 73.57 51.16
C ALA A 395 45.08 72.40 51.48
N TRP A 396 43.88 72.70 51.98
CA TRP A 396 42.88 71.68 52.33
C TRP A 396 42.24 71.01 51.12
N GLU A 397 42.04 71.71 50.00
CA GLU A 397 41.47 71.09 48.79
C GLU A 397 42.45 70.11 48.12
N VAL A 398 43.73 70.48 48.01
CA VAL A 398 44.77 69.59 47.46
C VAL A 398 44.96 68.36 48.34
N TYR A 399 44.97 68.53 49.68
CA TYR A 399 45.04 67.41 50.61
C TYR A 399 43.77 66.54 50.57
N GLY A 400 42.61 67.16 50.35
CA GLY A 400 41.32 66.47 50.18
C GLY A 400 41.28 65.57 48.93
N VAL A 401 41.74 66.07 47.79
CA VAL A 401 41.81 65.29 46.53
C VAL A 401 42.82 64.14 46.65
N ALA A 402 44.02 64.40 47.18
CA ALA A 402 45.03 63.36 47.38
C ALA A 402 44.54 62.26 48.35
N LYS A 403 43.90 62.65 49.46
CA LYS A 403 43.29 61.72 50.43
C LYS A 403 42.13 60.94 49.82
N TYR A 404 41.34 61.54 48.93
CA TYR A 404 40.26 60.85 48.23
C TYR A 404 40.80 59.73 47.33
N VAL A 405 41.83 59.98 46.52
CA VAL A 405 42.44 58.94 45.65
C VAL A 405 43.18 57.86 46.46
N LEU A 406 43.79 58.22 47.60
CA LEU A 406 44.45 57.23 48.48
C LEU A 406 43.46 56.34 49.25
N ASN A 407 42.29 56.87 49.62
CA ASN A 407 41.24 56.11 50.32
C ASN A 407 40.49 55.15 49.39
N HIS A 408 40.34 55.51 48.11
CA HIS A 408 39.66 54.71 47.11
C HIS A 408 40.70 53.97 46.27
N ARG A 409 41.18 52.82 46.78
CA ARG A 409 42.29 52.07 46.18
C ARG A 409 41.88 51.46 44.83
N PRO A 410 42.46 51.89 43.69
CA PRO A 410 42.28 51.18 42.44
C PRO A 410 43.00 49.82 42.52
N VAL A 411 42.22 48.76 42.32
CA VAL A 411 42.71 47.40 42.10
C VAL A 411 42.76 47.21 40.58
N ILE A 412 43.88 46.75 40.03
CA ILE A 412 43.95 46.44 38.59
C ILE A 412 43.38 45.03 38.40
N ALA A 413 42.50 44.84 37.43
CA ALA A 413 41.98 43.53 37.08
C ALA A 413 43.11 42.61 36.60
N GLU A 414 43.06 41.34 37.02
CA GLU A 414 44.01 40.33 36.57
C GLU A 414 43.98 40.22 35.03
N GLY A 415 45.15 40.30 34.39
CA GLY A 415 45.29 40.29 32.93
C GLY A 415 45.20 41.66 32.22
N SER A 416 44.83 42.76 32.90
CA SER A 416 44.80 44.08 32.25
C SER A 416 46.21 44.66 32.03
N SER A 417 46.45 45.33 30.89
CA SER A 417 47.71 46.06 30.65
C SER A 417 47.88 47.32 31.52
N LEU A 418 46.78 47.81 32.11
CA LEU A 418 46.70 49.07 32.83
C LEU A 418 47.62 49.12 34.06
N THR A 419 48.55 50.06 34.09
CA THR A 419 49.34 50.29 35.30
C THR A 419 48.52 51.04 36.36
N ARG A 420 48.84 50.83 37.65
CA ARG A 420 48.25 51.61 38.76
C ARG A 420 48.51 53.12 38.61
N GLY A 421 49.60 53.51 37.94
CA GLY A 421 49.90 54.92 37.64
C GLY A 421 48.90 55.52 36.66
N GLU A 422 48.66 54.86 35.53
CA GLU A 422 47.68 55.31 34.52
C GLU A 422 46.26 55.35 35.08
N ALA A 423 45.85 54.33 35.86
CA ALA A 423 44.57 54.32 36.56
C ALA A 423 44.42 55.54 37.48
N ALA A 424 45.44 55.82 38.32
CA ALA A 424 45.42 56.96 39.22
C ALA A 424 45.43 58.31 38.46
N THR A 425 46.15 58.43 37.35
CA THR A 425 46.17 59.65 36.52
C THR A 425 44.82 59.92 35.87
N ALA A 426 44.19 58.90 35.27
CA ALA A 426 42.85 59.02 34.67
C ALA A 426 41.77 59.32 35.73
N MET A 427 41.93 58.84 36.96
CA MET A 427 41.06 59.23 38.07
C MET A 427 41.28 60.66 38.54
N PHE A 428 42.53 61.13 38.59
CA PHE A 428 42.85 62.44 39.15
C PHE A 428 42.15 63.57 38.37
N THR A 429 42.10 63.47 37.03
CA THR A 429 41.40 64.43 36.17
C THR A 429 39.89 64.50 36.45
N ALA A 430 39.26 63.37 36.76
CA ALA A 430 37.84 63.32 37.14
C ALA A 430 37.60 63.83 38.57
N VAL A 431 38.43 63.44 39.54
CA VAL A 431 38.26 63.78 40.97
C VAL A 431 38.51 65.27 41.25
N MET A 432 39.15 66.01 40.33
CA MET A 432 39.26 67.47 40.42
C MET A 432 37.92 68.21 40.26
N ASN A 433 36.87 67.59 39.71
CA ASN A 433 35.54 68.18 39.60
C ASN A 433 34.65 67.72 40.76
N GLU A 434 34.12 68.67 41.54
CA GLU A 434 33.26 68.38 42.69
C GLU A 434 32.04 67.53 42.33
N ARG A 435 31.38 67.82 41.21
CA ARG A 435 30.24 67.04 40.72
C ARG A 435 30.64 65.60 40.41
N SER A 436 31.80 65.41 39.78
CA SER A 436 32.34 64.09 39.47
C SER A 436 32.75 63.31 40.73
N ARG A 437 33.24 63.98 41.79
CA ARG A 437 33.46 63.35 43.10
C ARG A 437 32.15 62.85 43.72
N SER A 438 31.07 63.63 43.66
CA SER A 438 29.76 63.20 44.16
C SER A 438 29.22 62.01 43.38
N LEU A 439 29.31 62.02 42.04
CA LEU A 439 28.87 60.91 41.19
C LEU A 439 29.70 59.64 41.42
N LEU A 440 31.01 59.77 41.63
CA LEU A 440 31.90 58.65 41.95
C LEU A 440 31.64 58.09 43.36
N ALA A 441 31.35 58.95 44.36
CA ALA A 441 30.95 58.52 45.69
C ALA A 441 29.61 57.75 45.66
N MET A 442 28.61 58.24 44.92
CA MET A 442 27.35 57.50 44.74
C MET A 442 27.56 56.15 44.03
N PHE A 443 28.44 56.08 43.02
CA PHE A 443 28.80 54.80 42.39
C PHE A 443 29.43 53.81 43.37
N LEU A 444 30.29 54.27 44.27
CA LEU A 444 30.95 53.41 45.26
C LEU A 444 29.99 52.92 46.36
N ASP A 445 28.89 53.64 46.62
CA ASP A 445 27.88 53.25 47.61
C ASP A 445 26.73 52.42 47.00
N GLU A 446 26.21 52.83 45.84
CA GLU A 446 25.00 52.26 45.23
C GLU A 446 25.26 51.47 43.92
N GLY A 447 26.45 51.59 43.33
CA GLY A 447 26.77 50.93 42.06
C GLY A 447 26.75 49.40 42.14
N TYR A 448 26.26 48.76 41.07
CA TYR A 448 26.23 47.30 40.94
C TYR A 448 27.65 46.73 40.80
N ALA A 449 28.03 45.82 41.70
CA ALA A 449 29.37 45.21 41.74
C ALA A 449 29.59 44.14 40.67
N ASP A 450 28.54 43.62 40.03
CA ASP A 450 28.59 42.64 38.92
C ASP A 450 28.82 43.30 37.54
N ARG A 451 28.97 44.63 37.47
CA ARG A 451 28.97 45.37 36.18
C ARG A 451 30.18 46.27 36.00
N TRP A 452 30.60 46.37 34.74
CA TRP A 452 31.63 47.30 34.28
C TRP A 452 31.00 48.60 33.76
N TYR A 453 31.65 49.72 34.07
CA TYR A 453 31.24 51.07 33.71
C TYR A 453 32.38 51.82 33.02
N CYS A 454 32.07 52.64 32.01
CA CYS A 454 33.02 53.57 31.43
C CYS A 454 33.29 54.72 32.42
N PHE A 455 34.54 54.86 32.87
CA PHE A 455 34.89 55.81 33.93
C PHE A 455 34.60 57.27 33.58
N GLU A 456 34.79 57.66 32.31
CA GLU A 456 34.55 59.03 31.85
C GLU A 456 33.07 59.40 31.86
N GLU A 457 32.20 58.51 31.38
CA GLU A 457 30.75 58.72 31.43
C GLU A 457 30.19 58.54 32.85
N LEU A 458 30.80 57.70 33.67
CA LEU A 458 30.52 57.62 35.10
C LEU A 458 30.79 58.96 35.80
N ALA A 459 31.96 59.56 35.58
CA ALA A 459 32.36 60.84 36.17
C ALA A 459 31.53 62.04 35.67
N LYS A 460 30.98 61.96 34.46
CA LYS A 460 30.22 63.03 33.80
C LYS A 460 28.72 62.95 34.04
N SER A 461 28.17 61.73 34.00
CA SER A 461 26.74 61.44 33.88
C SER A 461 26.19 60.56 35.02
N GLY A 462 27.04 59.83 35.75
CA GLY A 462 26.67 58.94 36.85
C GLY A 462 26.35 57.49 36.42
N TYR A 463 26.40 56.56 37.37
CA TYR A 463 26.23 55.10 37.13
C TYR A 463 24.81 54.69 36.72
N SER A 464 23.80 55.51 37.04
CA SER A 464 22.41 55.28 36.64
C SER A 464 22.16 55.58 35.16
N TYR A 465 23.10 56.24 34.48
CA TYR A 465 22.96 56.59 33.08
C TYR A 465 23.30 55.41 32.15
N GLN A 466 22.38 55.04 31.26
CA GLN A 466 22.50 53.80 30.46
C GLN A 466 23.72 53.75 29.53
N LEU A 467 24.34 54.89 29.21
CA LEU A 467 25.54 54.94 28.39
C LEU A 467 26.85 54.75 29.19
N ALA A 468 26.79 54.82 30.52
CA ALA A 468 27.92 54.47 31.37
C ALA A 468 28.17 52.95 31.41
N PHE A 469 27.18 52.09 31.11
CA PHE A 469 27.36 50.63 31.11
C PHE A 469 28.22 50.15 29.94
N ILE A 470 29.23 49.34 30.27
CA ILE A 470 29.96 48.50 29.33
C ILE A 470 29.05 47.32 28.95
N ARG A 471 29.15 46.85 27.70
CA ARG A 471 28.42 45.67 27.22
C ARG A 471 29.06 44.37 27.75
N GLU A 472 28.32 43.26 27.66
CA GLU A 472 28.82 41.92 28.06
C GLU A 472 30.06 41.48 27.25
N ASP A 473 30.21 41.99 26.03
CA ASP A 473 31.39 41.82 25.16
C ASP A 473 32.63 42.64 25.60
N GLY A 474 32.54 43.40 26.69
CA GLY A 474 33.61 44.26 27.18
C GLY A 474 33.79 45.58 26.41
N THR A 475 32.92 45.91 25.45
CA THR A 475 33.00 47.16 24.67
C THR A 475 32.22 48.32 25.33
N CYS A 476 32.77 49.52 25.23
CA CYS A 476 32.05 50.75 25.59
C CYS A 476 31.22 51.23 24.39
N ARG A 477 30.04 51.82 24.65
CA ARG A 477 29.15 52.32 23.59
C ARG A 477 29.60 53.62 22.94
N ILE A 478 30.54 54.35 23.56
CA ILE A 478 30.97 55.70 23.15
C ILE A 478 32.47 55.72 22.81
N HIS A 479 33.30 54.97 23.55
CA HIS A 479 34.76 55.04 23.46
C HIS A 479 35.34 53.71 22.95
N GLU A 480 36.23 53.76 21.96
CA GLU A 480 36.92 52.57 21.43
C GLU A 480 37.91 51.99 22.46
N LYS A 481 38.60 52.87 23.20
CA LYS A 481 39.43 52.54 24.35
C LYS A 481 39.09 53.51 25.49
N CYS A 482 38.75 52.98 26.66
CA CYS A 482 38.48 53.78 27.85
C CYS A 482 38.86 53.02 29.12
N LEU A 483 39.14 53.75 30.19
CA LEU A 483 39.19 53.16 31.53
C LEU A 483 37.80 52.59 31.89
N GLN A 484 37.75 51.31 32.17
CA GLN A 484 36.57 50.64 32.70
C GLN A 484 36.76 50.42 34.19
N VAL A 485 35.71 50.68 34.97
CA VAL A 485 35.66 50.46 36.42
C VAL A 485 34.49 49.57 36.81
N GLN A 486 34.71 48.71 37.79
CA GLN A 486 33.71 47.85 38.43
C GLN A 486 33.83 48.08 39.94
N ARG A 487 32.71 48.21 40.66
CA ARG A 487 32.76 48.35 42.12
C ARG A 487 33.34 47.07 42.72
N GLY A 488 34.30 47.21 43.64
CA GLY A 488 34.96 46.06 44.27
C GLY A 488 34.01 45.25 45.14
N SER A 489 34.38 44.01 45.44
CA SER A 489 33.59 43.21 46.36
C SER A 489 33.64 43.82 47.78
N ARG A 490 32.71 43.42 48.65
CA ARG A 490 32.79 43.82 50.07
C ARG A 490 34.04 43.28 50.77
N GLU A 491 34.68 42.26 50.21
CA GLU A 491 35.89 41.62 50.75
C GLU A 491 37.15 42.43 50.41
N ASP A 492 37.17 43.13 49.27
CA ASP A 492 38.24 44.05 48.85
C ASP A 492 38.23 45.39 49.62
N GLY A 493 37.20 45.60 50.45
CA GLY A 493 36.96 46.79 51.25
C GLY A 493 35.90 47.72 50.62
N PRO A 494 35.09 48.43 51.44
CA PRO A 494 33.87 49.11 50.98
C PRO A 494 34.10 50.26 49.97
N ASN A 495 35.35 50.74 49.86
CA ASN A 495 35.75 51.86 49.01
C ASN A 495 36.65 51.42 47.85
N SER A 496 36.75 50.11 47.58
CA SER A 496 37.54 49.55 46.48
C SER A 496 36.73 49.51 45.17
N PHE A 497 37.45 49.57 44.06
CA PHE A 497 36.91 49.36 42.72
C PHE A 497 38.03 48.84 41.82
N VAL A 498 37.66 47.94 40.92
CA VAL A 498 38.55 47.25 40.00
C VAL A 498 38.60 48.03 38.69
N CYS A 499 39.79 48.20 38.14
CA CYS A 499 40.09 48.96 36.93
C CYS A 499 40.64 48.04 35.84
N ARG A 500 40.22 48.24 34.59
CA ARG A 500 40.86 47.64 33.40
C ARG A 500 40.77 48.58 32.20
N MET A 501 41.60 48.36 31.18
CA MET A 501 41.39 49.01 29.88
C MET A 501 40.32 48.30 29.06
N GLY A 502 39.37 49.06 28.53
CA GLY A 502 38.39 48.59 27.55
C GLY A 502 39.01 48.45 26.16
N GLY A 503 38.58 47.43 25.42
CA GLY A 503 39.13 47.08 24.11
C GLY A 503 40.25 46.03 24.15
N GLU A 504 40.67 45.60 25.34
CA GLU A 504 41.48 44.41 25.55
C GLU A 504 40.54 43.22 25.78
N THR A 505 40.53 42.25 24.86
CA THR A 505 39.82 40.98 25.05
C THR A 505 40.54 40.18 26.14
N ALA A 506 39.82 39.89 27.22
CA ALA A 506 40.28 39.01 28.31
C ALA A 506 40.37 37.54 27.87
#